data_AF-L8JX30-F1
#
_entry.id   AF-L8JX30-F1
#
_cell.length_a   1.000
_cell.length_b   1.000
_cell.length_c   1.000
_cell.angle_alpha   90.00
_cell.angle_beta   90.00
_cell.angle_gamma   90.00
#
_symmetry.space_group_name_H-M   'P 1'
#
loop_
_entity.id
_entity.type
_entity.pdbx_description
1 polymer ?
#
loop_
_entity_poly.entity_id
_entity_poly.type
_entity_poly.pdbx_seq_one_letter_code
_entity_poly.pdbx_strand_id
1 'polypeptide(L)'
;MLAVLNNAKQILKAKGYLVYQRPWQLNIVAFRSRFLRSNAFDDWLIVFYRNDGGKWVYHHFPCTTDPGQYWLDNPMHPKGTAFLKANQYVDSYAIGFHKASYEALVQVKPVTVIRDYDRGGLFNWFSSGYPDTGLFGINVHRATANGTSVQVDSYSAGCIVLANSTDFAILMKLARVHKSLYGNRFTLTLIDYRDRRKRMLSTVAWGAALASTAFMGYQLYNNYEAIEKYQKGGIGRSRKPGRIGYRQMAEV
;
A
#
# COMPACT_ATOMS: atom_id res chain seq x y z
N MET A 1 -23.86 0.94 1.10
CA MET A 1 -23.56 2.01 2.08
C MET A 1 -22.85 1.47 3.35
N LEU A 2 -23.50 0.71 4.24
CA LEU A 2 -22.88 0.15 5.46
C LEU A 2 -21.60 -0.69 5.24
N ALA A 3 -21.51 -1.40 4.11
CA ALA A 3 -20.36 -2.22 3.77
C ALA A 3 -19.04 -1.42 3.66
N VAL A 4 -19.09 -0.20 3.10
CA VAL A 4 -17.88 0.63 2.91
C VAL A 4 -17.28 1.04 4.25
N LEU A 5 -18.11 1.53 5.17
CA LEU A 5 -17.69 1.91 6.52
C LEU A 5 -17.18 0.69 7.31
N ASN A 6 -17.86 -0.45 7.22
CA ASN A 6 -17.42 -1.66 7.91
C ASN A 6 -16.07 -2.15 7.38
N ASN A 7 -15.87 -2.13 6.07
CA ASN A 7 -14.58 -2.47 5.45
C ASN A 7 -13.48 -1.51 5.89
N ALA A 8 -13.74 -0.20 5.93
CA ALA A 8 -12.78 0.80 6.40
C ALA A 8 -12.33 0.49 7.84
N LYS A 9 -13.28 0.32 8.77
CA LYS A 9 -12.97 -0.01 10.18
C LYS A 9 -12.20 -1.33 10.32
N GLN A 10 -12.56 -2.36 9.56
CA GLN A 10 -11.86 -3.65 9.57
C GLN A 10 -10.41 -3.51 9.09
N ILE A 11 -10.18 -2.75 8.01
CA ILE A 11 -8.83 -2.49 7.50
C ILE A 11 -7.97 -1.76 8.54
N LEU A 12 -8.53 -0.73 9.19
CA LEU A 12 -7.82 0.00 10.26
C LEU A 12 -7.46 -0.93 11.41
N LYS A 13 -8.44 -1.72 11.90
CA LYS A 13 -8.22 -2.68 13.00
C LYS A 13 -7.16 -3.72 12.64
N ALA A 14 -7.22 -4.30 11.44
CA ALA A 14 -6.26 -5.29 10.97
C ALA A 14 -4.83 -4.72 10.85
N LYS A 15 -4.69 -3.41 10.69
CA LYS A 15 -3.40 -2.71 10.65
C LYS A 15 -2.94 -2.19 12.02
N GLY A 16 -3.73 -2.37 13.08
CA GLY A 16 -3.45 -1.81 14.39
C GLY A 16 -3.56 -0.28 14.45
N TYR A 17 -4.26 0.33 13.49
CA TYR A 17 -4.46 1.78 13.45
C TYR A 17 -5.55 2.21 14.43
N LEU A 18 -5.38 3.41 14.99
CA LEU A 18 -6.35 4.03 15.89
C LEU A 18 -7.68 4.26 15.18
N VAL A 19 -8.77 3.97 15.87
CA VAL A 19 -10.14 4.29 15.45
C VAL A 19 -10.82 5.04 16.59
N TYR A 20 -11.06 6.33 16.39
CA TYR A 20 -11.73 7.18 17.36
C TYR A 20 -13.19 6.80 17.51
N GLN A 21 -13.64 6.69 18.75
CA GLN A 21 -14.99 6.25 19.12
C GLN A 21 -15.84 7.37 19.71
N ARG A 22 -15.24 8.50 20.10
CA ARG A 22 -15.97 9.61 20.73
C ARG A 22 -16.92 10.27 19.72
N PRO A 23 -18.10 10.76 20.15
CA PRO A 23 -19.01 11.49 19.28
C PRO A 23 -18.31 12.64 18.55
N TRP A 24 -18.58 12.87 17.27
CA TRP A 24 -17.99 13.95 16.47
C TRP A 24 -16.45 13.95 16.35
N GLN A 25 -15.74 12.97 16.94
CA GLN A 25 -14.32 12.80 16.74
C GLN A 25 -14.08 12.09 15.41
N LEU A 26 -13.62 12.85 14.44
CA LEU A 26 -13.41 12.38 13.07
C LEU A 26 -12.30 11.34 12.97
N ASN A 27 -12.60 10.27 12.24
CA ASN A 27 -11.63 9.40 11.59
C ASN A 27 -11.56 9.82 10.12
N ILE A 28 -10.39 10.26 9.65
CA ILE A 28 -10.18 10.71 8.27
C ILE A 28 -9.28 9.69 7.57
N VAL A 29 -9.81 9.00 6.57
CA VAL A 29 -9.13 7.89 5.91
C VAL A 29 -9.18 8.05 4.40
N ALA A 30 -8.02 8.26 3.78
CA ALA A 30 -7.87 8.25 2.34
C ALA A 30 -7.56 6.83 1.85
N PHE A 31 -8.21 6.42 0.77
CA PHE A 31 -8.03 5.13 0.12
C PHE A 31 -7.48 5.36 -1.28
N ARG A 32 -6.20 5.09 -1.46
CA ARG A 32 -5.54 5.13 -2.76
C ARG A 32 -5.90 3.91 -3.58
N SER A 33 -6.44 4.17 -4.76
CA SER A 33 -6.88 3.25 -5.80
C SER A 33 -5.78 2.25 -6.15
N ARG A 34 -6.19 1.04 -6.54
CA ARG A 34 -5.25 0.04 -7.07
C ARG A 34 -4.79 0.38 -8.50
N PHE A 35 -5.51 1.25 -9.19
CA PHE A 35 -5.24 1.62 -10.58
C PHE A 35 -4.19 2.72 -10.60
N LEU A 36 -3.21 2.60 -11.49
CA LEU A 36 -2.17 3.60 -11.71
C LEU A 36 -2.63 4.57 -12.79
N ARG A 37 -3.63 5.41 -12.47
CA ARG A 37 -4.09 6.46 -13.36
C ARG A 37 -3.60 7.78 -12.83
N SER A 38 -2.62 8.38 -13.51
CA SER A 38 -2.27 9.78 -13.22
C SER A 38 -3.43 10.69 -13.60
N ASN A 39 -3.49 11.85 -12.95
CA ASN A 39 -4.42 12.93 -13.29
C ASN A 39 -5.92 12.68 -13.06
N ALA A 40 -6.31 11.63 -12.33
CA ALA A 40 -7.70 11.30 -12.03
C ALA A 40 -8.04 11.43 -10.54
N PHE A 41 -9.30 11.75 -10.24
CA PHE A 41 -9.88 11.65 -8.90
C PHE A 41 -10.52 10.27 -8.69
N ASP A 42 -9.70 9.21 -8.73
CA ASP A 42 -10.16 7.82 -8.58
C ASP A 42 -9.89 7.22 -7.18
N ASP A 43 -9.46 8.07 -6.24
CA ASP A 43 -9.30 7.76 -4.83
C ASP A 43 -10.52 8.21 -4.03
N TRP A 44 -10.59 7.75 -2.78
CA TRP A 44 -11.68 8.07 -1.87
C TRP A 44 -11.18 8.61 -0.54
N LEU A 45 -11.72 9.75 -0.11
CA LEU A 45 -11.59 10.23 1.26
C LEU A 45 -12.85 9.86 2.04
N ILE A 46 -12.72 8.95 2.99
CA ILE A 46 -13.79 8.53 3.89
C ILE A 46 -13.61 9.22 5.24
N VAL A 47 -14.63 9.95 5.66
CA VAL A 47 -14.68 10.59 6.98
C VAL A 47 -15.80 9.95 7.77
N PHE A 48 -15.51 9.43 8.96
CA PHE A 48 -16.53 8.82 9.79
C PHE A 48 -16.34 9.09 11.28
N TYR A 49 -17.45 9.13 12.01
CA TYR A 49 -17.52 9.50 13.41
C TYR A 49 -18.80 8.95 14.03
N ARG A 50 -18.95 9.00 15.35
CA ARG A 50 -20.23 8.71 16.00
C ARG A 50 -21.03 10.00 16.19
N ASN A 51 -22.33 10.01 15.97
CA ASN A 51 -23.17 11.15 16.37
C ASN A 51 -23.46 11.11 17.88
N ASP A 52 -24.23 12.07 18.37
CA ASP A 52 -24.60 12.17 19.80
C ASP A 52 -25.37 10.92 20.30
N GLY A 53 -26.13 10.28 19.43
CA GLY A 53 -26.80 9.00 19.70
C GLY A 53 -25.90 7.77 19.62
N GLY A 54 -24.58 7.94 19.49
CA GLY A 54 -23.60 6.85 19.40
C GLY A 54 -23.63 6.06 18.09
N LYS A 55 -24.43 6.46 17.10
CA LYS A 55 -24.52 5.79 15.80
C LYS A 55 -23.39 6.28 14.89
N TRP A 56 -22.82 5.35 14.13
CA TRP A 56 -21.81 5.71 13.13
C TRP A 56 -22.43 6.47 11.96
N VAL A 57 -21.83 7.62 11.65
CA VAL A 57 -22.08 8.42 10.45
C VAL A 57 -20.80 8.45 9.63
N TYR A 58 -20.94 8.42 8.30
CA TYR A 58 -19.79 8.51 7.40
C TYR A 58 -20.13 9.26 6.12
N HIS A 59 -19.10 9.83 5.55
CA HIS A 59 -19.09 10.54 4.28
C HIS A 59 -17.97 9.97 3.41
N HIS A 60 -18.14 10.07 2.11
CA HIS A 60 -17.24 9.52 1.12
C HIS A 60 -17.12 10.53 -0.02
N PHE A 61 -15.91 11.03 -0.23
CA PHE A 61 -15.63 12.12 -1.15
C PHE A 61 -14.64 11.64 -2.22
N PRO A 62 -14.93 11.84 -3.52
CA PRO A 62 -13.96 11.61 -4.58
C PRO A 62 -12.75 12.51 -4.35
N CYS A 63 -11.56 11.91 -4.35
CA CYS A 63 -10.31 12.65 -4.21
C CYS A 63 -9.21 12.05 -5.07
N THR A 64 -8.05 12.67 -5.00
CA THR A 64 -6.79 12.08 -5.43
C THR A 64 -5.80 12.17 -4.28
N THR A 65 -4.98 11.14 -4.14
CA THR A 65 -3.82 11.04 -3.25
C THR A 65 -2.52 10.89 -4.03
N ASP A 66 -2.63 10.95 -5.36
CA ASP A 66 -1.54 10.94 -6.30
C ASP A 66 -1.26 12.38 -6.77
N PRO A 67 0.00 12.69 -7.12
CA PRO A 67 0.31 13.92 -7.80
C PRO A 67 -0.35 13.97 -9.19
N GLY A 68 -0.72 15.16 -9.62
CA GLY A 68 -1.19 15.38 -10.99
C GLY A 68 -0.04 15.31 -12.00
N GLN A 69 -0.37 15.06 -13.27
CA GLN A 69 0.62 14.80 -14.32
C GLN A 69 1.63 15.94 -14.46
N TYR A 70 1.15 17.19 -14.38
CA TYR A 70 2.00 18.38 -14.43
C TYR A 70 3.18 18.32 -13.44
N TRP A 71 2.94 17.91 -12.19
CA TRP A 71 4.00 17.84 -11.19
C TRP A 71 4.90 16.63 -11.36
N LEU A 72 4.43 15.55 -11.98
CA LEU A 72 5.31 14.44 -12.35
C LEU A 72 6.32 14.87 -13.42
N ASP A 73 5.88 15.68 -14.38
CA ASP A 73 6.72 16.20 -15.46
C ASP A 73 7.59 17.40 -15.01
N ASN A 74 7.13 18.15 -13.99
CA ASN A 74 7.78 19.37 -13.48
C ASN A 74 7.99 19.31 -11.95
N PRO A 75 8.85 18.42 -11.44
CA PRO A 75 9.02 18.24 -10.00
C PRO A 75 9.60 19.49 -9.33
N MET A 76 8.98 19.91 -8.23
CA MET A 76 9.48 21.04 -7.41
C MET A 76 10.75 20.71 -6.60
N HIS A 77 11.09 19.43 -6.51
CA HIS A 77 12.19 18.94 -5.68
C HIS A 77 13.17 18.15 -6.54
N PRO A 78 14.49 18.31 -6.35
CA PRO A 78 15.52 17.59 -7.12
C PRO A 78 15.50 16.06 -6.97
N LYS A 79 14.64 15.51 -6.12
CA LYS A 79 14.46 14.06 -5.95
C LYS A 79 13.15 13.55 -6.57
N GLY A 80 12.44 14.40 -7.30
CA GLY A 80 11.13 14.11 -7.87
C GLY A 80 9.97 14.52 -6.97
N THR A 81 8.76 14.20 -7.44
CA THR A 81 7.50 14.64 -6.81
C THR A 81 7.11 13.77 -5.63
N ALA A 82 6.47 14.37 -4.63
CA ALA A 82 6.16 13.72 -3.38
C ALA A 82 4.94 12.82 -3.49
N PHE A 83 5.08 11.55 -3.12
CA PHE A 83 3.97 10.63 -2.90
C PHE A 83 3.82 10.36 -1.41
N LEU A 84 2.67 10.70 -0.81
CA LEU A 84 2.43 10.39 0.60
C LEU A 84 2.49 8.86 0.79
N LYS A 85 3.33 8.40 1.72
CA LYS A 85 3.48 6.97 2.04
C LYS A 85 2.25 6.50 2.81
N ALA A 86 1.80 5.27 2.56
CA ALA A 86 0.69 4.68 3.30
C ALA A 86 1.03 4.51 4.79
N ASN A 87 0.33 5.22 5.67
CA ASN A 87 0.48 5.13 7.12
C ASN A 87 -0.71 5.79 7.84
N GLN A 88 -0.77 5.71 9.17
CA GLN A 88 -1.58 6.58 10.00
C GLN A 88 -0.72 7.72 10.57
N TYR A 89 -1.05 8.96 10.19
CA TYR A 89 -0.37 10.19 10.61
C TYR A 89 -1.14 10.83 11.77
N VAL A 90 -0.85 10.37 12.99
CA VAL A 90 -1.59 10.73 14.20
C VAL A 90 -1.36 12.21 14.57
N ASP A 91 -2.46 12.97 14.66
CA ASP A 91 -2.47 14.39 15.00
C ASP A 91 -1.53 15.26 14.15
N SER A 92 -1.22 14.81 12.93
CA SER A 92 -0.29 15.49 12.01
C SER A 92 -0.95 16.59 11.19
N TYR A 93 -2.25 16.81 11.33
CA TYR A 93 -3.03 17.79 10.58
C TYR A 93 -3.78 18.76 11.51
N ALA A 94 -4.06 19.97 11.03
CA ALA A 94 -4.84 21.00 11.72
C ALA A 94 -5.66 21.80 10.70
N ILE A 95 -6.75 22.46 11.11
CA ILE A 95 -7.34 23.53 10.31
C ILE A 95 -6.35 24.69 10.27
N GLY A 96 -5.95 25.09 9.07
CA GLY A 96 -5.08 26.22 8.77
C GLY A 96 -5.26 26.68 7.33
N PHE A 97 -4.35 27.50 6.80
CA PHE A 97 -4.51 28.08 5.45
C PHE A 97 -3.66 27.36 4.40
N HIS A 98 -4.32 26.86 3.36
CA HIS A 98 -3.63 26.39 2.16
C HIS A 98 -3.21 27.60 1.31
N LYS A 99 -1.90 27.75 1.05
CA LYS A 99 -1.31 28.85 0.26
C LYS A 99 -1.75 30.25 0.72
N ALA A 100 -1.95 30.44 2.03
CA ALA A 100 -2.47 31.69 2.63
C ALA A 100 -3.82 32.18 2.03
N SER A 101 -4.57 31.32 1.35
CA SER A 101 -5.74 31.71 0.56
C SER A 101 -7.06 31.26 1.18
N TYR A 102 -7.16 30.00 1.62
CA TYR A 102 -8.40 29.46 2.19
C TYR A 102 -8.12 28.38 3.24
N GLU A 103 -9.08 28.18 4.15
CA GLU A 103 -8.97 27.16 5.19
C GLU A 103 -8.98 25.74 4.60
N ALA A 104 -8.07 24.89 5.09
CA ALA A 104 -7.90 23.50 4.72
C ALA A 104 -7.35 22.69 5.91
N LEU A 105 -7.26 21.36 5.78
CA LEU A 105 -6.48 20.57 6.73
C LEU A 105 -5.01 20.61 6.29
N VAL A 106 -4.20 21.35 7.05
CA VAL A 106 -2.79 21.56 6.74
C VAL A 106 -1.87 20.67 7.57
N GLN A 107 -0.75 20.29 6.98
CA GLN A 107 0.28 19.53 7.67
C GLN A 107 0.91 20.36 8.81
N VAL A 108 1.02 19.76 10.00
CA VAL A 108 1.57 20.40 11.20
C VAL A 108 2.54 19.50 11.99
N LYS A 109 2.65 18.22 11.63
CA LYS A 109 3.73 17.33 12.10
C LYS A 109 4.34 16.58 10.92
N PRO A 110 5.55 16.03 11.07
CA PRO A 110 6.20 15.28 10.01
C PRO A 110 5.32 14.15 9.45
N VAL A 111 5.36 13.99 8.14
CA VAL A 111 4.79 12.86 7.40
C VAL A 111 5.87 12.26 6.52
N THR A 112 5.70 11.00 6.12
CA THR A 112 6.66 10.33 5.24
C THR A 112 6.15 10.35 3.81
N VAL A 113 6.98 10.79 2.89
CA VAL A 113 6.73 10.71 1.46
C VAL A 113 7.77 9.82 0.80
N ILE A 114 7.43 9.29 -0.37
CA ILE A 114 8.35 8.59 -1.25
C ILE A 114 8.56 9.50 -2.46
N ARG A 115 9.82 9.73 -2.83
CA ARG A 115 10.18 10.49 -4.03
C ARG A 115 11.12 9.65 -4.88
N ASP A 116 10.90 9.68 -6.18
CA ASP A 116 11.81 9.07 -7.16
C ASP A 116 12.15 10.08 -8.24
N TYR A 117 13.44 10.21 -8.49
CA TYR A 117 14.03 11.18 -9.40
C TYR A 117 14.05 10.65 -10.84
N ASP A 118 14.27 9.34 -11.00
CA ASP A 118 14.35 8.71 -12.31
C ASP A 118 12.94 8.37 -12.78
N ARG A 119 12.23 9.25 -13.51
CA ARG A 119 11.24 8.82 -14.55
C ARG A 119 10.74 9.93 -15.46
N GLY A 120 10.79 9.61 -16.76
CA GLY A 120 9.85 10.09 -17.78
C GLY A 120 8.55 9.27 -17.76
N GLY A 121 7.53 9.76 -17.04
CA GLY A 121 6.12 9.47 -17.35
C GLY A 121 5.39 8.40 -16.53
N LEU A 122 6.06 7.47 -15.85
CA LEU A 122 5.39 6.43 -15.04
C LEU A 122 6.12 6.19 -13.71
N PHE A 123 5.63 6.77 -12.61
CA PHE A 123 6.05 6.41 -11.25
C PHE A 123 5.83 4.90 -11.05
N ASN A 124 6.91 4.11 -10.98
CA ASN A 124 6.80 2.68 -10.69
C ASN A 124 7.18 2.40 -9.24
N TRP A 125 6.16 2.04 -8.49
CA TRP A 125 6.21 1.64 -7.09
C TRP A 125 7.11 0.41 -6.80
N PHE A 126 7.69 -0.22 -7.83
CA PHE A 126 8.58 -1.39 -7.74
C PHE A 126 10.05 -1.01 -7.57
N SER A 127 10.52 0.09 -8.15
CA SER A 127 11.92 0.55 -8.05
C SER A 127 12.08 2.00 -7.54
N SER A 128 10.98 2.72 -7.36
CA SER A 128 10.98 4.14 -6.98
C SER A 128 11.09 4.40 -5.48
N GLY A 129 12.22 5.00 -5.09
CA GLY A 129 12.24 6.12 -4.16
C GLY A 129 12.67 5.89 -2.71
N TYR A 130 13.32 6.90 -2.15
CA TYR A 130 13.78 6.92 -0.76
C TYR A 130 12.72 7.56 0.14
N PRO A 131 12.40 6.95 1.30
CA PRO A 131 11.49 7.58 2.24
C PRO A 131 12.12 8.86 2.79
N ASP A 132 11.37 9.94 2.77
CA ASP A 132 11.75 11.22 3.34
C ASP A 132 10.66 11.68 4.31
N THR A 133 11.05 12.03 5.53
CA THR A 133 10.11 12.39 6.61
C THR A 133 10.36 13.82 7.06
N GLY A 134 9.34 14.65 6.97
CA GLY A 134 9.46 16.07 7.25
C GLY A 134 8.17 16.84 7.04
N LEU A 135 8.28 18.17 7.05
CA LEU A 135 7.19 19.09 6.75
C LEU A 135 7.30 19.49 5.27
N PHE A 136 6.36 19.02 4.46
CA PHE A 136 6.36 19.23 3.00
C PHE A 136 5.13 20.02 2.51
N GLY A 137 4.22 20.37 3.41
CA GLY A 137 2.96 21.02 3.04
C GLY A 137 1.96 20.08 2.37
N ILE A 138 1.99 18.79 2.73
CA ILE A 138 1.02 17.80 2.26
C ILE A 138 -0.33 18.08 2.92
N ASN A 139 -1.19 18.83 2.25
CA ASN A 139 -2.46 19.30 2.79
C ASN A 139 -3.63 18.47 2.24
N VAL A 140 -4.79 18.53 2.90
CA VAL A 140 -6.07 18.06 2.35
C VAL A 140 -6.89 19.28 1.94
N HIS A 141 -7.07 19.49 0.63
CA HIS A 141 -7.70 20.69 0.08
C HIS A 141 -8.63 20.40 -1.12
N ARG A 142 -9.28 21.43 -1.65
CA ARG A 142 -10.12 21.35 -2.86
C ARG A 142 -9.33 21.68 -4.12
N ALA A 143 -9.74 21.11 -5.25
CA ALA A 143 -9.19 21.45 -6.56
C ALA A 143 -9.63 22.86 -7.02
N THR A 144 -10.94 23.11 -7.08
CA THR A 144 -11.54 24.36 -7.56
C THR A 144 -12.30 25.10 -6.46
N ALA A 145 -12.56 26.41 -6.64
CA ALA A 145 -13.41 27.21 -5.75
C ALA A 145 -14.87 26.83 -5.84
N ASN A 146 -15.34 26.52 -7.04
CA ASN A 146 -16.72 26.21 -7.33
C ASN A 146 -16.80 25.01 -8.28
N GLY A 147 -17.76 24.14 -8.05
CA GLY A 147 -18.04 22.98 -8.91
C GLY A 147 -17.13 21.78 -8.64
N THR A 148 -16.95 20.96 -9.68
CA THR A 148 -16.16 19.72 -9.64
C THR A 148 -15.06 19.80 -10.70
N SER A 149 -13.81 19.58 -10.30
CA SER A 149 -12.72 19.41 -11.26
C SER A 149 -12.76 18.02 -11.87
N VAL A 150 -12.59 17.93 -13.19
CA VAL A 150 -12.53 16.65 -13.92
C VAL A 150 -11.12 16.05 -13.87
N GLN A 151 -10.09 16.90 -13.74
CA GLN A 151 -8.67 16.51 -13.77
C GLN A 151 -7.88 17.14 -12.61
N VAL A 152 -6.78 16.49 -12.23
CA VAL A 152 -5.95 16.90 -11.09
C VAL A 152 -4.93 17.98 -11.46
N ASP A 153 -4.29 17.86 -12.61
CA ASP A 153 -3.26 18.75 -13.17
C ASP A 153 -2.30 19.33 -12.11
N SER A 154 -2.20 20.65 -12.02
CA SER A 154 -1.34 21.35 -11.07
C SER A 154 -1.90 21.41 -9.64
N TYR A 155 -3.05 20.79 -9.35
CA TYR A 155 -3.67 20.87 -8.02
C TYR A 155 -2.97 20.02 -6.96
N SER A 156 -2.19 18.99 -7.33
CA SER A 156 -1.49 18.14 -6.35
C SER A 156 -0.04 17.87 -6.71
N ALA A 157 0.90 18.42 -5.92
CA ALA A 157 2.31 17.99 -5.90
C ALA A 157 2.57 16.90 -4.83
N GLY A 158 1.51 16.26 -4.32
CA GLY A 158 1.55 15.29 -3.23
C GLY A 158 0.45 15.46 -2.17
N CYS A 159 -0.36 16.52 -2.26
CA CYS A 159 -1.53 16.76 -1.42
C CYS A 159 -2.64 15.73 -1.65
N ILE A 160 -3.59 15.67 -0.72
CA ILE A 160 -4.88 15.02 -0.95
C ILE A 160 -5.86 16.07 -1.45
N VAL A 161 -6.41 15.88 -2.65
CA VAL A 161 -7.25 16.90 -3.29
C VAL A 161 -8.63 16.35 -3.54
N LEU A 162 -9.66 17.00 -2.98
CA LEU A 162 -11.06 16.69 -3.26
C LEU A 162 -11.47 17.33 -4.59
N ALA A 163 -12.18 16.54 -5.41
CA ALA A 163 -12.61 16.97 -6.74
C ALA A 163 -13.66 18.08 -6.69
N ASN A 164 -14.60 17.97 -5.74
CA ASN A 164 -15.78 18.82 -5.62
C ASN A 164 -15.66 19.82 -4.45
N SER A 165 -16.03 21.08 -4.70
CA SER A 165 -15.95 22.15 -3.70
C SER A 165 -16.97 22.01 -2.56
N THR A 166 -18.15 21.45 -2.84
CA THR A 166 -19.20 21.20 -1.85
C THR A 166 -18.80 20.07 -0.89
N ASP A 167 -18.23 18.99 -1.41
CA ASP A 167 -17.67 17.91 -0.59
C ASP A 167 -16.59 18.41 0.37
N PHE A 168 -15.72 19.28 -0.15
CA PHE A 168 -14.72 19.95 0.69
C PHE A 168 -15.34 20.85 1.75
N ALA A 169 -16.40 21.60 1.42
CA ALA A 169 -17.12 22.41 2.40
C ALA A 169 -17.74 21.54 3.52
N ILE A 170 -18.25 20.35 3.19
CA ILE A 170 -18.75 19.37 4.18
C ILE A 170 -17.60 18.89 5.06
N LEU A 171 -16.46 18.47 4.48
CA LEU A 171 -15.26 18.09 5.25
C LEU A 171 -14.86 19.18 6.25
N MET A 172 -14.78 20.43 5.81
CA MET A 172 -14.38 21.55 6.66
C MET A 172 -15.42 21.85 7.75
N LYS A 173 -16.72 21.72 7.46
CA LYS A 173 -17.78 21.85 8.47
C LYS A 173 -17.62 20.78 9.56
N LEU A 174 -17.42 19.52 9.18
CA LEU A 174 -17.16 18.42 10.11
C LEU A 174 -15.90 18.69 10.96
N ALA A 175 -14.82 19.14 10.32
CA ALA A 175 -13.57 19.45 10.99
C ALA A 175 -13.73 20.57 12.04
N ARG A 176 -14.53 21.60 11.76
CA ARG A 176 -14.83 22.67 12.73
C ARG A 176 -15.59 22.15 13.95
N VAL A 177 -16.52 21.22 13.79
CA VAL A 177 -17.24 20.57 14.91
C VAL A 177 -16.29 19.71 15.75
N HIS A 178 -15.41 18.93 15.13
CA HIS A 178 -14.36 18.22 15.85
C HIS A 178 -13.49 19.21 16.63
N LYS A 179 -13.03 20.29 15.97
CA LYS A 179 -12.15 21.29 16.57
C LYS A 179 -12.76 21.93 17.81
N SER A 180 -14.05 22.25 17.79
CA SER A 180 -14.72 22.85 18.95
C SER A 180 -14.81 21.92 20.16
N LEU A 181 -14.73 20.61 19.96
CA LEU A 181 -14.86 19.59 21.02
C LEU A 181 -13.51 19.03 21.49
N TYR A 182 -12.54 18.86 20.57
CA TYR A 182 -11.31 18.11 20.82
C TYR A 182 -10.02 18.88 20.47
N GLY A 183 -10.14 20.11 20.00
CA GLY A 183 -9.01 20.94 19.58
C GLY A 183 -8.61 20.74 18.12
N ASN A 184 -7.64 21.53 17.67
CA ASN A 184 -7.29 21.67 16.26
C ASN A 184 -6.26 20.65 15.76
N ARG A 185 -6.44 19.36 16.09
CA ARG A 185 -5.54 18.27 15.68
C ARG A 185 -6.34 17.14 15.07
N PHE A 186 -5.87 16.63 13.94
CA PHE A 186 -6.53 15.58 13.17
C PHE A 186 -5.54 14.51 12.76
N THR A 187 -6.02 13.27 12.82
CA THR A 187 -5.31 12.11 12.28
C THR A 187 -5.79 11.81 10.88
N LEU A 188 -4.86 11.78 9.94
CA LEU A 188 -5.11 11.30 8.58
C LEU A 188 -4.50 9.90 8.43
N THR A 189 -5.29 8.96 7.94
CA THR A 189 -4.80 7.64 7.56
C THR A 189 -4.82 7.49 6.06
N LEU A 190 -3.73 7.03 5.47
CA LEU A 190 -3.67 6.63 4.06
C LEU A 190 -3.58 5.11 3.96
N ILE A 191 -4.57 4.52 3.30
CA ILE A 191 -4.59 3.12 2.90
C ILE A 191 -4.26 3.04 1.42
N ASP A 192 -3.23 2.27 1.09
CA ASP A 192 -2.81 2.07 -0.29
C ASP A 192 -3.07 0.63 -0.74
N TYR A 193 -3.99 0.46 -1.70
CA TYR A 193 -4.32 -0.85 -2.26
C TYR A 193 -3.22 -1.40 -3.17
N ARG A 194 -2.34 -0.56 -3.73
CA ARG A 194 -1.18 -0.96 -4.53
C ARG A 194 -0.14 -1.65 -3.65
N ASP A 195 0.14 -1.08 -2.48
CA ASP A 195 1.02 -1.67 -1.45
C ASP A 195 0.49 -3.02 -0.92
N ARG A 196 -0.83 -3.18 -0.78
CA ARG A 196 -1.43 -4.43 -0.33
C ARG A 196 -1.23 -5.55 -1.35
N ARG A 197 -1.47 -5.25 -2.64
CA ARG A 197 -1.23 -6.20 -3.73
C ARG A 197 0.24 -6.61 -3.80
N LYS A 198 1.16 -5.65 -3.66
CA LYS A 198 2.62 -5.88 -3.63
C LYS A 198 3.03 -6.88 -2.54
N ARG A 199 2.59 -6.64 -1.29
CA ARG A 199 2.91 -7.53 -0.17
C ARG A 199 2.38 -8.94 -0.41
N MET A 200 1.14 -9.08 -0.87
CA MET A 200 0.57 -10.39 -1.19
C MET A 200 1.40 -11.13 -2.25
N LEU A 201 1.71 -10.47 -3.38
CA LEU A 201 2.50 -11.07 -4.46
C LEU A 201 3.91 -11.46 -3.99
N SER A 202 4.57 -10.60 -3.21
CA SER A 202 5.90 -10.89 -2.66
C SER A 202 5.87 -12.07 -1.69
N THR A 203 4.89 -12.14 -0.79
CA THR A 203 4.73 -13.27 0.14
C THR A 203 4.47 -14.58 -0.60
N VAL A 204 3.63 -14.56 -1.65
CA VAL A 204 3.39 -15.75 -2.49
C VAL A 204 4.66 -16.18 -3.21
N ALA A 205 5.41 -15.25 -3.80
CA ALA A 205 6.66 -15.55 -4.50
C ALA A 205 7.71 -16.17 -3.55
N TRP A 206 7.91 -15.59 -2.36
CA TRP A 206 8.83 -16.14 -1.35
C TRP A 206 8.37 -17.50 -0.83
N GLY A 207 7.06 -17.68 -0.61
CA GLY A 207 6.50 -18.98 -0.23
C GLY A 207 6.77 -20.06 -1.27
N ALA A 208 6.57 -19.74 -2.55
CA ALA A 208 6.84 -20.65 -3.67
C ALA A 208 8.34 -20.97 -3.79
N ALA A 209 9.22 -19.98 -3.62
CA ALA A 209 10.67 -20.18 -3.65
C ALA A 209 11.15 -21.08 -2.51
N LEU A 210 10.65 -20.87 -1.29
CA LEU A 210 10.97 -21.71 -0.13
C LEU A 210 10.47 -23.14 -0.33
N ALA A 211 9.24 -23.32 -0.80
CA ALA A 211 8.67 -24.64 -1.08
C ALA A 211 9.47 -25.38 -2.18
N SER A 212 9.86 -24.69 -3.25
CA SER A 212 10.67 -25.26 -4.33
C SER A 212 12.04 -25.70 -3.83
N THR A 213 12.67 -24.88 -3.00
CA THR A 213 13.98 -25.18 -2.40
C THR A 213 13.90 -26.38 -1.46
N ALA A 214 12.87 -26.44 -0.61
CA ALA A 214 12.62 -27.58 0.26
C ALA A 214 12.35 -28.87 -0.53
N PHE A 215 11.56 -28.78 -1.60
CA PHE A 215 11.28 -29.93 -2.48
C PHE A 215 12.53 -30.44 -3.19
N MET A 216 13.37 -29.54 -3.73
CA MET A 216 14.66 -29.93 -4.32
C MET A 216 15.58 -30.58 -3.28
N GLY A 217 15.66 -30.02 -2.07
CA GLY A 217 16.42 -30.60 -0.96
C GLY A 217 15.93 -32.01 -0.60
N TYR A 218 14.61 -32.21 -0.52
CA TYR A 218 14.01 -33.53 -0.26
C TYR A 218 14.32 -34.54 -1.37
N GLN A 219 14.23 -34.13 -2.64
CA GLN A 219 14.57 -35.00 -3.77
C GLN A 219 16.06 -35.38 -3.77
N LEU A 220 16.95 -34.43 -3.48
CA LEU A 220 18.38 -34.71 -3.36
C LEU A 220 18.69 -35.65 -2.20
N TYR A 221 18.05 -35.47 -1.05
CA TYR A 221 18.19 -36.36 0.11
C TYR A 221 17.76 -37.79 -0.22
N ASN A 222 16.58 -37.96 -0.82
CA ASN A 222 16.08 -39.28 -1.21
C ASN A 222 16.98 -39.96 -2.25
N ASN A 223 17.50 -39.21 -3.21
CA ASN A 223 18.44 -39.73 -4.21
C ASN A 223 19.77 -40.14 -3.56
N TYR A 224 20.28 -39.35 -2.60
CA TYR A 224 21.48 -39.69 -1.84
C TYR A 224 21.30 -40.99 -1.05
N GLU A 225 20.20 -41.13 -0.31
CA GLU A 225 19.88 -42.37 0.43
C GLU A 225 19.78 -43.59 -0.49
N ALA A 226 19.16 -43.43 -1.67
CA ALA A 226 19.07 -44.50 -2.65
C ALA A 226 20.45 -44.94 -3.15
N ILE A 227 21.36 -44.00 -3.42
CA ILE A 227 22.74 -44.27 -3.84
C ILE A 227 23.51 -44.95 -2.70
N GLU A 228 23.41 -44.45 -1.47
CA GLU A 228 24.12 -45.02 -0.31
C GLU A 228 23.65 -46.46 -0.04
N LYS A 229 22.35 -46.73 -0.15
CA LYS A 229 21.78 -48.09 -0.03
C LYS A 229 22.26 -49.00 -1.15
N TYR A 230 22.36 -48.50 -2.39
CA TYR A 230 22.92 -49.26 -3.51
C TYR A 230 24.40 -49.61 -3.29
N GLN A 231 25.21 -48.65 -2.82
CA GLN A 231 26.63 -48.87 -2.54
C GLN A 231 26.84 -49.85 -1.37
N LYS A 232 26.08 -49.73 -0.28
CA LYS A 232 26.14 -50.67 0.86
C LYS A 232 25.60 -52.06 0.50
N GLY A 233 24.58 -52.15 -0.35
CA GLY A 233 24.04 -53.41 -0.86
C GLY A 233 24.90 -54.10 -1.93
N GLY A 234 25.74 -53.33 -2.64
CA GLY A 234 26.64 -53.79 -3.70
C GLY A 234 27.93 -54.47 -3.23
N ILE A 235 28.30 -54.34 -1.95
CA ILE A 235 29.53 -54.92 -1.38
C ILE A 235 29.38 -56.44 -1.09
N GLY A 236 28.20 -57.03 -1.33
CA GLY A 236 27.87 -58.41 -0.91
C GLY A 236 27.97 -59.55 -1.94
N ARG A 237 28.52 -59.38 -3.15
CA ARG A 237 28.65 -60.49 -4.12
C ARG A 237 29.99 -60.53 -4.85
N SER A 238 31.02 -61.01 -4.15
CA SER A 238 32.24 -61.57 -4.76
C SER A 238 31.88 -62.80 -5.62
N ARG A 239 31.92 -62.68 -6.96
CA ARG A 239 31.94 -63.84 -7.86
C ARG A 239 33.33 -64.48 -7.81
N LYS A 240 33.43 -65.70 -7.29
CA LYS A 240 34.65 -66.54 -7.43
C LYS A 240 34.86 -66.95 -8.90
N PRO A 241 36.11 -67.08 -9.38
CA PRO A 241 36.41 -67.62 -10.71
C PRO A 241 36.61 -69.14 -10.69
N GLY A 242 36.25 -69.83 -11.78
CA GLY A 242 36.55 -71.25 -12.07
C GLY A 242 35.28 -72.08 -12.33
N ARG A 243 35.19 -73.00 -13.32
CA ARG A 243 36.19 -73.74 -14.10
C ARG A 243 35.67 -74.03 -15.52
N ILE A 244 36.61 -74.13 -16.44
CA ILE A 244 36.49 -74.69 -17.80
C ILE A 244 36.20 -76.20 -17.71
N GLY A 245 35.27 -76.70 -18.53
CA GLY A 245 35.01 -78.13 -18.73
C GLY A 245 34.62 -78.41 -20.19
N TYR A 246 35.49 -79.15 -20.89
CA TYR A 246 35.35 -79.64 -22.27
C TYR A 246 34.46 -80.90 -22.37
N ARG A 247 34.01 -81.20 -23.61
CA ARG A 247 33.45 -82.46 -24.20
C ARG A 247 31.94 -82.41 -24.51
N GLN A 248 31.43 -82.86 -25.67
CA GLN A 248 32.00 -83.45 -26.91
C GLN A 248 30.87 -83.47 -27.98
N MET A 249 31.24 -83.46 -29.26
CA MET A 249 30.34 -83.67 -30.41
C MET A 249 29.98 -85.15 -30.64
N ALA A 250 28.78 -85.41 -31.18
CA ALA A 250 28.39 -86.44 -32.18
C ALA A 250 26.86 -86.28 -32.44
N GLU A 251 26.40 -85.89 -33.64
CA GLU A 251 25.90 -86.74 -34.76
C GLU A 251 24.71 -87.63 -34.33
N VAL A 252 23.50 -87.61 -34.95
CA VAL A 252 23.09 -87.63 -36.38
C VAL A 252 21.83 -86.78 -36.58
#